data_AF-A0A371EDE1-F1
#
_entry.id   AF-A0A371EDE1-F1
#
_cell.length_a   1.000
_cell.length_b   1.000
_cell.length_c   1.000
_cell.angle_alpha   90.00
_cell.angle_beta   90.00
_cell.angle_gamma   90.00
#
_symmetry.space_group_name_H-M   'P 1'
#
loop_
_entity.id
_entity.type
_entity.pdbx_description
1 polymer ?
#
loop_
_entity_poly.entity_id
_entity_poly.type
_entity_poly.pdbx_seq_one_letter_code
_entity_poly.pdbx_strand_id
1 'polypeptide(L)'
;MLGHGNSQQQAILDVNLAAAKQIARELRLRDIGGIIVVDFIDMTDEANKRLVYEEVKKAIERDKSMVKVSELSRHGLMEITRKRVRPSVTFMISEPCACCHATGRVEALETSFSKIEQQICRLLATRDRKADPEKPKSWPKFILRVDHHMCEYLTSGKKTRLATLSSSLKVWILLKVARGFTRGAFEIKSFTDDKVEKKQHQVAISMLRSSEARTKKPGQNLTLVQGEKLGSQGGRAEAILRI
;
A
#
# COMPACT_ATOMS: atom_id res chain seq x y z
N MET A 1 50.33 12.88 7.26
CA MET A 1 48.94 12.41 7.03
C MET A 1 48.18 12.38 8.36
N LEU A 2 47.71 13.51 8.89
CA LEU A 2 46.89 13.55 10.11
C LEU A 2 46.00 14.81 10.03
N GLY A 3 44.68 14.67 9.92
CA GLY A 3 43.77 15.84 9.86
C GLY A 3 42.32 15.56 9.47
N HIS A 4 42.01 14.44 8.82
CA HIS A 4 40.66 14.17 8.31
C HIS A 4 39.66 13.70 9.39
N GLY A 5 40.11 13.13 10.51
CA GLY A 5 39.22 12.59 11.55
C GLY A 5 38.52 13.66 12.38
N ASN A 6 39.22 14.76 12.70
CA ASN A 6 38.65 15.83 13.53
C ASN A 6 37.65 16.69 12.74
N SER A 7 37.93 16.92 11.45
CA SER A 7 36.99 17.61 10.56
C SER A 7 35.71 16.81 10.31
N GLN A 8 35.80 15.48 10.24
CA GLN A 8 34.63 14.62 10.08
C GLN A 8 33.73 14.64 11.32
N GLN A 9 34.29 14.49 12.53
CA GLN A 9 33.51 14.53 13.77
C GLN A 9 32.82 15.89 13.96
N GLN A 10 33.51 16.99 13.63
CA GLN A 10 32.91 18.32 13.66
C GLN A 10 31.75 18.45 12.66
N ALA A 11 31.92 17.98 11.42
CA ALA A 11 30.85 18.01 10.42
C ALA A 11 29.62 17.21 10.85
N ILE A 12 29.83 16.04 11.47
CA ILE A 12 28.74 15.23 12.04
C ILE A 12 27.98 16.02 13.13
N LEU A 13 28.72 16.64 14.05
CA LEU A 13 28.12 17.47 15.10
C LEU A 13 27.30 18.62 14.49
N ASP A 14 27.86 19.36 13.54
CA ASP A 14 27.20 20.50 12.91
C ASP A 14 25.90 20.09 12.20
N VAL A 15 25.91 18.95 11.50
CA VAL A 15 24.70 18.38 10.86
C VAL A 15 23.66 17.99 11.91
N ASN A 16 24.06 17.30 12.98
CA ASN A 16 23.13 16.92 14.05
C ASN A 16 22.54 18.14 14.77
N LEU A 17 23.31 19.20 15.00
CA LEU A 17 22.83 20.47 15.60
C LEU A 17 21.85 21.20 14.67
N ALA A 18 22.10 21.19 13.35
CA ALA A 18 21.16 21.72 12.37
C ALA A 18 19.87 20.89 12.33
N ALA A 19 19.98 19.57 12.38
CA ALA A 19 18.85 18.65 12.41
C ALA A 19 17.99 18.86 13.66
N ALA A 20 18.59 19.01 14.85
CA ALA A 20 17.89 19.29 16.10
C ALA A 20 16.94 20.50 15.99
N LYS A 21 17.44 21.61 15.42
CA LYS A 21 16.64 22.83 15.19
C LYS A 21 15.49 22.60 14.22
N GLN A 22 15.74 21.87 13.13
CA GLN A 22 14.72 21.59 12.12
C GLN A 22 13.64 20.64 12.64
N ILE A 23 14.02 19.58 13.35
CA ILE A 23 13.08 18.63 13.96
C ILE A 23 12.11 19.38 14.87
N ALA A 24 12.62 20.19 15.80
CA ALA A 24 11.77 20.97 16.69
C ALA A 24 10.82 21.92 15.93
N ARG A 25 11.28 22.51 14.83
CA ARG A 25 10.46 23.35 13.95
C ARG A 25 9.34 22.56 13.28
N GLU A 26 9.66 21.43 12.67
CA GLU A 26 8.69 20.60 11.93
C GLU A 26 7.65 19.96 12.87
N LEU A 27 8.03 19.58 14.10
CA LEU A 27 7.09 19.10 15.12
C LEU A 27 5.97 20.12 15.38
N ARG A 28 6.34 21.41 15.50
CA ARG A 28 5.37 22.50 15.69
C ARG A 28 4.55 22.79 14.45
N LEU A 29 5.20 22.90 13.29
CA LEU A 29 4.52 23.29 12.04
C LEU A 29 3.51 22.24 11.58
N ARG A 30 3.82 20.95 11.77
CA ARG A 30 2.97 19.83 11.34
C ARG A 30 2.06 19.30 12.45
N ASP A 31 2.20 19.85 13.65
CA ASP A 31 1.56 19.41 14.87
C ASP A 31 1.68 17.90 15.10
N ILE A 32 2.92 17.41 15.00
CA ILE A 32 3.25 16.00 15.25
C ILE A 32 3.25 15.80 16.77
N GLY A 33 2.51 14.82 17.26
CA GLY A 33 2.41 14.49 18.67
C GLY A 33 2.38 12.98 18.89
N GLY A 34 2.65 12.56 20.12
CA GLY A 34 2.90 11.17 20.49
C GLY A 34 4.38 10.93 20.79
N ILE A 35 4.78 9.67 20.63
CA ILE A 35 6.17 9.22 20.76
C ILE A 35 6.87 9.43 19.42
N ILE A 36 7.97 10.17 19.44
CA ILE A 36 8.81 10.47 18.30
C ILE A 36 10.20 9.91 18.63
N VAL A 37 10.79 9.18 17.70
CA VAL A 37 12.16 8.66 17.81
C VAL A 37 13.00 9.34 16.75
N VAL A 38 14.13 9.89 17.16
CA VAL A 38 15.10 10.54 16.27
C VAL A 38 16.39 9.72 16.31
N ASP A 39 16.82 9.30 15.13
CA ASP A 39 18.10 8.62 14.91
C ASP A 39 19.12 9.66 14.40
N PHE A 40 19.99 10.14 15.29
CA PHE A 40 21.04 11.08 14.93
C PHE A 40 22.24 10.35 14.34
N ILE A 41 23.07 11.05 13.54
CA ILE A 41 24.30 10.45 13.02
C ILE A 41 25.19 10.05 14.20
N ASP A 42 25.72 8.83 14.16
CA ASP A 42 26.58 8.28 15.20
C ASP A 42 27.73 9.23 15.58
N MET A 43 27.84 9.50 16.87
CA MET A 43 28.91 10.28 17.48
C MET A 43 29.64 9.40 18.49
N THR A 44 30.97 9.41 18.46
CA THR A 44 31.80 8.65 19.42
C THR A 44 32.02 9.42 20.72
N ASP A 45 32.01 10.75 20.66
CA ASP A 45 32.22 11.62 21.81
C ASP A 45 30.90 11.90 22.54
N GLU A 46 30.86 11.61 23.85
CA GLU A 46 29.73 11.88 24.72
C GLU A 46 29.48 13.39 24.89
N ALA A 47 30.52 14.23 24.79
CA ALA A 47 30.35 15.68 24.81
C ALA A 47 29.50 16.16 23.62
N ASN A 48 29.74 15.61 22.42
CA ASN A 48 28.97 15.93 21.22
C ASN A 48 27.52 15.46 21.34
N LYS A 49 27.29 14.25 21.88
CA LYS A 49 25.94 13.76 22.20
C LYS A 49 25.21 14.71 23.15
N ARG A 50 25.89 15.20 24.18
CA ARG A 50 25.31 16.17 25.13
C ARG A 50 24.95 17.48 24.46
N LEU A 51 25.80 18.01 23.58
CA LEU A 51 25.51 19.23 22.83
C LEU A 51 24.25 19.09 21.97
N VAL A 52 24.08 17.97 21.28
CA VAL A 52 22.86 17.69 20.49
C VAL A 52 21.62 17.62 21.39
N TYR A 53 21.71 16.95 22.54
CA TYR A 53 20.62 16.91 23.52
C TYR A 53 20.20 18.30 24.01
N GLU A 54 21.16 19.14 24.40
CA GLU A 54 20.87 20.50 24.87
C GLU A 54 20.29 21.37 23.75
N GLU A 55 20.78 21.23 22.52
CA GLU A 55 20.22 21.96 21.37
C GLU A 55 18.78 21.54 21.06
N VAL A 56 18.45 20.25 21.15
CA VAL A 56 17.06 19.78 21.02
C VAL A 56 16.17 20.38 22.10
N LYS A 57 16.60 20.33 23.38
CA LYS A 57 15.88 20.94 24.50
C LYS A 57 15.59 22.42 24.23
N LYS A 58 16.63 23.18 23.92
CA LYS A 58 16.55 24.61 23.61
C LYS A 58 15.63 24.90 22.43
N ALA A 59 15.72 24.11 21.36
CA ALA A 59 14.89 24.31 20.17
C ALA A 59 13.39 24.01 20.42
N ILE A 60 13.08 23.15 21.39
CA ILE A 60 11.73 22.74 21.77
C ILE A 60 11.08 23.67 22.80
N GLU A 61 11.83 24.49 23.54
CA GLU A 61 11.28 25.48 24.49
C GLU A 61 10.23 26.41 23.87
N ARG A 62 10.30 26.64 22.56
CA ARG A 62 9.32 27.44 21.81
C ARG A 62 8.00 26.71 21.52
N ASP A 63 7.89 25.42 21.85
CA ASP A 63 6.68 24.63 21.68
C ASP A 63 5.67 24.91 22.81
N LYS A 64 4.42 25.13 22.43
CA LYS A 64 3.33 25.39 23.38
C LYS A 64 2.82 24.09 24.03
N SER A 65 3.08 22.94 23.40
CA SER A 65 2.70 21.63 23.94
C SER A 65 3.71 21.15 24.96
N MET A 66 3.28 20.31 25.91
CA MET A 66 4.21 19.64 26.82
C MET A 66 5.08 18.65 26.04
N VAL A 67 6.39 18.84 26.11
CA VAL A 67 7.37 17.97 25.46
C VAL A 67 8.37 17.45 26.50
N LYS A 68 8.68 16.15 26.43
CA LYS A 68 9.76 15.51 27.17
C LYS A 68 10.79 14.98 26.16
N VAL A 69 12.06 15.19 26.45
CA VAL A 69 13.20 14.78 25.60
C VAL A 69 14.12 13.91 26.42
N SER A 70 14.43 12.70 25.95
CA SER A 70 15.43 11.82 26.55
C SER A 70 16.83 12.21 26.09
N GLU A 71 17.85 11.75 26.82
CA GLU A 71 19.21 11.72 26.27
C GLU A 71 19.31 10.68 25.15
N LEU A 72 20.41 10.73 24.39
CA LEU A 72 20.71 9.73 23.36
C LEU A 72 20.97 8.37 24.02
N SER A 73 20.24 7.35 23.56
CA SER A 73 20.42 5.98 24.04
C SER A 73 21.75 5.38 23.59
N ARG A 74 22.08 4.20 24.11
CA ARG A 74 23.25 3.42 23.68
C ARG A 74 23.24 3.10 22.18
N HIS A 75 22.07 3.07 21.56
CA HIS A 75 21.90 2.80 20.13
C HIS A 75 21.82 4.09 19.28
N GLY A 76 22.14 5.26 19.84
CA GLY A 76 22.10 6.54 19.10
C GLY A 76 20.71 7.16 18.95
N LEU A 77 19.68 6.53 19.50
CA LEU A 77 18.30 7.02 19.39
C LEU A 77 17.93 8.00 20.52
N MET A 78 17.25 9.08 20.16
CA MET A 78 16.62 10.03 21.10
C MET A 78 15.10 9.89 21.06
N GLU A 79 14.48 9.80 22.23
CA GLU A 79 13.04 9.76 22.39
C GLU A 79 12.49 11.15 22.75
N ILE A 80 11.44 11.57 22.03
CA ILE A 80 10.71 12.80 22.29
C ILE A 80 9.23 12.45 22.46
N THR A 81 8.67 12.77 23.61
CA THR A 81 7.23 12.63 23.86
C THR A 81 6.57 14.00 23.85
N ARG A 82 5.72 14.27 22.86
CA ARG A 82 4.97 15.53 22.72
C ARG A 82 3.47 15.28 22.91
N LYS A 83 2.84 15.98 23.86
CA LYS A 83 1.39 15.85 24.11
C LYS A 83 0.61 16.18 22.83
N ARG A 84 -0.25 15.25 22.41
CA ARG A 84 -1.14 15.45 21.25
C ARG A 84 -2.38 16.23 21.68
N VAL A 85 -2.55 17.44 21.13
CA VAL A 85 -3.71 18.31 21.42
C VAL A 85 -4.80 18.17 20.36
N ARG A 86 -4.43 17.91 19.11
CA ARG A 86 -5.33 17.72 17.97
C ARG A 86 -4.71 16.73 16.96
N PRO A 87 -5.45 16.29 15.92
CA PRO A 87 -4.87 15.51 14.82
C PRO A 87 -3.75 16.29 14.12
N SER A 88 -2.73 15.59 13.61
CA SER A 88 -1.64 16.24 12.88
C SER A 88 -2.16 16.88 11.59
N VAL A 89 -1.44 17.89 11.09
CA VAL A 89 -1.81 18.60 9.87
C VAL A 89 -1.95 17.63 8.70
N THR A 90 -0.97 16.73 8.52
CA THR A 90 -1.00 15.71 7.47
C THR A 90 -2.27 14.87 7.54
N PHE A 91 -2.68 14.43 8.73
CA PHE A 91 -3.89 13.62 8.89
C PHE A 91 -5.17 14.38 8.50
N MET A 92 -5.21 15.70 8.73
CA MET A 92 -6.38 16.52 8.38
C MET A 92 -6.50 16.82 6.88
N ILE A 93 -5.39 16.84 6.14
CA ILE A 93 -5.35 17.25 4.73
C ILE A 93 -5.04 16.10 3.75
N SER A 94 -4.93 14.86 4.24
CA SER A 94 -4.60 13.72 3.41
C SER A 94 -5.45 12.50 3.72
N GLU A 95 -5.62 11.67 2.69
CA GLU A 95 -6.26 10.37 2.79
C GLU A 95 -5.20 9.26 2.59
N PRO A 96 -5.41 8.06 3.15
CA PRO A 96 -4.54 6.92 2.90
C PRO A 96 -4.39 6.64 1.40
N CYS A 97 -3.17 6.41 0.94
CA CYS A 97 -2.91 6.07 -0.46
C CYS A 97 -3.70 4.82 -0.88
N ALA A 98 -4.54 4.91 -1.92
CA ALA A 98 -5.36 3.81 -2.41
C ALA A 98 -4.54 2.63 -2.99
N CYS A 99 -3.28 2.87 -3.39
CA CYS A 99 -2.42 1.83 -3.97
C CYS A 99 -1.74 0.96 -2.90
N CYS A 100 -1.28 1.56 -1.80
CA CYS A 100 -0.53 0.86 -0.76
C CYS A 100 -1.22 0.85 0.60
N HIS A 101 -2.40 1.45 0.72
CA HIS A 101 -3.16 1.59 1.96
C HIS A 101 -2.30 2.13 3.11
N ALA A 102 -1.55 3.20 2.82
CA ALA A 102 -0.61 3.86 3.75
C ALA A 102 0.58 3.01 4.23
N THR A 103 0.87 1.84 3.64
CA THR A 103 2.06 1.04 3.97
C THR A 103 3.36 1.58 3.37
N GLY A 104 3.29 2.49 2.41
CA GLY A 104 4.46 3.03 1.70
C GLY A 104 5.17 2.01 0.79
N ARG A 105 4.64 0.79 0.65
CA ARG A 105 5.20 -0.28 -0.17
C ARG A 105 4.12 -0.91 -1.03
N VAL A 106 4.48 -1.32 -2.25
CA VAL A 106 3.61 -2.12 -3.11
C VAL A 106 4.28 -3.46 -3.38
N GLU A 107 3.49 -4.50 -3.58
CA GLU A 107 4.02 -5.83 -3.84
C GLU A 107 4.92 -5.84 -5.08
N ALA A 108 6.05 -6.56 -4.99
CA ALA A 108 6.94 -6.73 -6.12
C ALA A 108 6.26 -7.58 -7.20
N LEU A 109 6.45 -7.21 -8.47
CA LEU A 109 5.82 -7.92 -9.59
C LEU A 109 6.22 -9.40 -9.64
N GLU A 110 7.44 -9.73 -9.21
CA GLU A 110 7.90 -11.11 -9.08
C GLU A 110 7.12 -11.90 -8.04
N THR A 111 6.82 -11.31 -6.87
CA THR A 111 5.99 -11.94 -5.85
C THR A 111 4.56 -12.14 -6.35
N SER A 112 3.98 -11.14 -7.01
CA SER A 112 2.66 -11.28 -7.62
C SER A 112 2.66 -12.32 -8.75
N PHE A 113 3.75 -12.45 -9.50
CA PHE A 113 3.94 -13.52 -10.49
C PHE A 113 3.95 -14.90 -9.83
N SER A 114 4.73 -15.11 -8.78
CA SER A 114 4.71 -16.39 -8.04
C SER A 114 3.30 -16.73 -7.51
N LYS A 115 2.52 -15.73 -7.07
CA LYS A 115 1.12 -15.94 -6.68
C LYS A 115 0.24 -16.36 -7.85
N ILE A 116 0.45 -15.80 -9.05
CA ILE A 116 -0.24 -16.24 -10.27
C ILE A 116 0.05 -17.72 -10.52
N GLU A 117 1.32 -18.13 -10.47
CA GLU A 117 1.70 -19.53 -10.67
C GLU A 117 1.03 -20.45 -9.64
N GLN A 118 1.10 -20.09 -8.35
CA GLN A 118 0.49 -20.84 -7.26
C GLN A 118 -1.03 -20.97 -7.39
N GLN A 119 -1.73 -19.88 -7.79
CA GLN A 119 -3.17 -19.92 -8.01
C GLN A 119 -3.54 -20.83 -9.18
N ILE A 120 -2.80 -20.80 -10.29
CA ILE A 120 -3.01 -21.72 -11.42
C ILE A 120 -2.81 -23.16 -10.96
N CYS A 121 -1.70 -23.46 -10.27
CA CYS A 121 -1.43 -24.79 -9.73
C CYS A 121 -2.56 -25.28 -8.81
N ARG A 122 -3.09 -24.40 -7.95
CA ARG A 122 -4.21 -24.73 -7.07
C ARG A 122 -5.48 -25.06 -7.87
N LEU A 123 -5.81 -24.26 -8.88
CA LEU A 123 -6.97 -24.51 -9.76
C LEU A 123 -6.81 -25.82 -10.57
N LEU A 124 -5.58 -26.18 -10.93
CA LEU A 124 -5.28 -27.46 -11.57
C LEU A 124 -5.46 -28.64 -10.61
N ALA A 125 -5.04 -28.51 -9.35
CA ALA A 125 -5.15 -29.56 -8.35
C ALA A 125 -6.61 -29.92 -8.00
N THR A 126 -7.53 -28.97 -8.05
CA THR A 126 -8.97 -29.20 -7.78
C THR A 126 -9.73 -29.75 -9.00
N ARG A 127 -9.09 -29.92 -10.17
CA ARG A 127 -9.75 -30.45 -11.37
C ARG A 127 -9.67 -31.97 -11.42
N ASP A 128 -10.84 -32.61 -11.57
CA ASP A 128 -10.94 -34.08 -11.72
C ASP A 128 -10.40 -34.60 -13.06
N ARG A 129 -10.35 -33.75 -14.09
CA ARG A 129 -9.84 -34.11 -15.41
C ARG A 129 -8.33 -33.83 -15.51
N LYS A 130 -7.53 -34.89 -15.48
CA LYS A 130 -6.10 -34.81 -15.82
C LYS A 130 -5.96 -34.46 -17.30
N ALA A 131 -5.24 -33.38 -17.59
CA ALA A 131 -4.91 -33.01 -18.96
C ALA A 131 -3.90 -34.01 -19.52
N ASP A 132 -4.18 -34.59 -20.69
CA ASP A 132 -3.20 -35.40 -21.41
C ASP A 132 -2.00 -34.52 -21.78
N PRO A 133 -0.79 -34.80 -21.23
CA PRO A 133 0.37 -33.94 -21.46
C PRO A 133 0.78 -33.85 -22.94
N GLU A 134 0.48 -34.89 -23.72
CA GLU A 134 0.87 -35.04 -25.13
C GLU A 134 -0.11 -34.38 -26.12
N LYS A 135 -1.27 -33.90 -25.66
CA LYS A 135 -2.27 -33.25 -26.53
C LYS A 135 -2.48 -31.79 -26.13
N PRO A 136 -1.78 -30.80 -26.73
CA PRO A 136 -1.93 -29.38 -26.40
C PRO A 136 -3.36 -28.82 -26.50
N LYS A 137 -4.25 -29.47 -27.27
CA LYS A 137 -5.67 -29.11 -27.36
C LYS A 137 -6.46 -29.45 -26.09
N SER A 138 -5.97 -30.37 -25.26
CA SER A 138 -6.59 -30.78 -23.99
C SER A 138 -6.19 -29.86 -22.82
N TRP A 139 -5.18 -29.01 -23.01
CA TRP A 139 -4.62 -28.17 -21.95
C TRP A 139 -5.68 -27.21 -21.38
N PRO A 140 -5.78 -27.09 -20.04
CA PRO A 140 -6.64 -26.14 -19.37
C PRO A 140 -6.44 -24.72 -19.88
N LYS A 141 -7.53 -24.00 -20.10
CA LYS A 141 -7.51 -22.61 -20.54
C LYS A 141 -7.90 -21.69 -19.38
N PHE A 142 -7.08 -20.68 -19.11
CA PHE A 142 -7.29 -19.65 -18.10
C PHE A 142 -7.29 -18.27 -18.75
N ILE A 143 -8.05 -17.35 -18.16
CA ILE A 143 -8.01 -15.93 -18.47
C ILE A 143 -7.30 -15.24 -17.31
N LEU A 144 -6.15 -14.63 -17.58
CA LEU A 144 -5.37 -13.88 -16.61
C LEU A 144 -5.59 -12.39 -16.87
N ARG A 145 -6.30 -11.72 -15.96
CA ARG A 145 -6.50 -10.26 -15.99
C ARG A 145 -5.47 -9.61 -15.09
N VAL A 146 -4.76 -8.60 -15.59
CA VAL A 146 -3.68 -7.91 -14.86
C VAL A 146 -3.71 -6.41 -15.13
N ASP A 147 -3.00 -5.65 -14.31
CA ASP A 147 -2.70 -4.24 -14.59
C ASP A 147 -1.64 -4.09 -15.71
N HIS A 148 -1.41 -2.84 -16.14
CA HIS A 148 -0.48 -2.55 -17.23
C HIS A 148 0.97 -2.92 -16.91
N HIS A 149 1.46 -2.63 -15.71
CA HIS A 149 2.84 -2.93 -15.32
C HIS A 149 3.09 -4.43 -15.25
N MET A 150 2.12 -5.19 -14.74
CA MET A 150 2.22 -6.64 -14.73
C MET A 150 2.17 -7.22 -16.15
N CYS A 151 1.36 -6.66 -17.05
CA CYS A 151 1.34 -7.08 -18.45
C CYS A 151 2.73 -6.93 -19.08
N GLU A 152 3.34 -5.75 -18.97
CA GLU A 152 4.68 -5.48 -19.49
C GLU A 152 5.73 -6.43 -18.89
N TYR A 153 5.68 -6.64 -17.58
CA TYR A 153 6.57 -7.56 -16.88
C TYR A 153 6.45 -9.01 -17.40
N LEU A 154 5.23 -9.49 -17.58
CA LEU A 154 4.95 -10.85 -18.08
C LEU A 154 5.38 -11.06 -19.53
N THR A 155 5.28 -10.02 -20.36
CA THR A 155 5.57 -10.07 -21.80
C THR A 155 6.97 -9.57 -22.17
N SER A 156 7.77 -9.12 -21.19
CA SER A 156 9.12 -8.62 -21.42
C SER A 156 10.09 -9.72 -21.89
N GLY A 157 11.02 -9.35 -22.77
CA GLY A 157 12.12 -10.20 -23.24
C GLY A 157 11.76 -11.16 -24.39
N LYS A 158 12.77 -11.88 -24.89
CA LYS A 158 12.63 -12.84 -26.01
C LYS A 158 11.88 -14.11 -25.60
N LYS A 159 12.13 -14.60 -24.38
CA LYS A 159 11.41 -15.70 -23.74
C LYS A 159 10.58 -15.11 -22.60
N THR A 160 9.31 -14.87 -22.88
CA THR A 160 8.44 -14.18 -21.93
C THR A 160 8.16 -15.07 -20.72
N ARG A 161 8.02 -14.45 -19.54
CA ARG A 161 7.66 -15.17 -18.29
C ARG A 161 6.33 -15.90 -18.45
N LEU A 162 5.38 -15.28 -19.16
CA LEU A 162 4.09 -15.90 -19.48
C LEU A 162 4.24 -17.17 -20.34
N ALA A 163 5.11 -17.16 -21.35
CA ALA A 163 5.32 -18.32 -22.21
C ALA A 163 6.01 -19.46 -21.45
N THR A 164 6.99 -19.13 -20.60
CA THR A 164 7.66 -20.09 -19.71
C THR A 164 6.66 -20.72 -18.76
N LEU A 165 5.81 -19.92 -18.11
CA LEU A 165 4.76 -20.38 -17.20
C LEU A 165 3.75 -21.29 -17.90
N SER A 166 3.23 -20.85 -19.05
CA SER A 166 2.26 -21.59 -19.86
C SER A 166 2.79 -22.96 -20.28
N SER A 167 4.06 -23.03 -20.70
CA SER A 167 4.70 -24.27 -21.11
C SER A 167 5.01 -25.19 -19.92
N SER A 168 5.50 -24.63 -18.81
CA SER A 168 5.85 -25.39 -17.60
C SER A 168 4.63 -26.05 -16.97
N LEU A 169 3.51 -25.33 -16.86
CA LEU A 169 2.27 -25.85 -16.28
C LEU A 169 1.37 -26.56 -17.29
N LYS A 170 1.73 -26.57 -18.59
CA LYS A 170 0.93 -27.16 -19.67
C LYS A 170 -0.50 -26.61 -19.71
N VAL A 171 -0.61 -25.28 -19.68
CA VAL A 171 -1.87 -24.52 -19.69
C VAL A 171 -1.87 -23.43 -20.74
N TRP A 172 -3.04 -23.09 -21.26
CA TRP A 172 -3.24 -21.90 -22.09
C TRP A 172 -3.64 -20.72 -21.22
N ILE A 173 -2.91 -19.62 -21.31
CA ILE A 173 -3.20 -18.39 -20.56
C ILE A 173 -3.53 -17.27 -21.53
N LEU A 174 -4.78 -16.79 -21.49
CA LEU A 174 -5.21 -15.60 -22.21
C LEU A 174 -4.99 -14.37 -21.33
N LEU A 175 -3.98 -13.57 -21.66
CA LEU A 175 -3.67 -12.33 -20.95
C LEU A 175 -4.65 -11.22 -21.36
N LYS A 176 -5.23 -10.51 -20.38
CA LYS A 176 -6.08 -9.33 -20.57
C LYS A 176 -5.63 -8.21 -19.64
N VAL A 177 -5.49 -7.00 -20.18
CA VAL A 177 -5.21 -5.82 -19.35
C VAL A 177 -6.52 -5.24 -18.85
N ALA A 178 -6.67 -5.10 -17.54
CA ALA A 178 -7.83 -4.51 -16.89
C ALA A 178 -7.50 -3.11 -16.36
N ARG A 179 -8.40 -2.14 -16.61
CA ARG A 179 -8.33 -0.81 -16.00
C ARG A 179 -8.85 -0.88 -14.57
N GLY A 180 -8.24 -0.11 -13.66
CA GLY A 180 -8.63 -0.05 -12.24
C GLY A 180 -7.95 -1.08 -11.34
N PHE A 181 -7.06 -1.91 -11.88
CA PHE A 181 -6.21 -2.80 -11.06
C PHE A 181 -5.04 -2.00 -10.50
N THR A 182 -4.74 -2.17 -9.21
CA THR A 182 -3.51 -1.67 -8.61
C THR A 182 -2.31 -2.45 -9.16
N ARG A 183 -1.11 -1.88 -9.07
CA ARG A 183 0.12 -2.52 -9.56
C ARG A 183 0.29 -3.90 -8.93
N GLY A 184 0.43 -4.94 -9.75
CA GLY A 184 0.59 -6.31 -9.30
C GLY A 184 -0.73 -7.02 -8.97
N ALA A 185 -1.86 -6.33 -9.00
CA ALA A 185 -3.16 -6.97 -8.84
C ALA A 185 -3.48 -7.82 -10.07
N PHE A 186 -4.11 -8.96 -9.84
CA PHE A 186 -4.47 -9.91 -10.89
C PHE A 186 -5.72 -10.70 -10.53
N GLU A 187 -6.38 -11.23 -11.55
CA GLU A 187 -7.54 -12.11 -11.43
C GLU A 187 -7.39 -13.26 -12.43
N ILE A 188 -7.66 -14.49 -11.98
CA ILE A 188 -7.57 -15.71 -12.80
C ILE A 188 -8.94 -16.36 -12.87
N LYS A 189 -9.48 -16.49 -14.09
CA LYS A 189 -10.73 -17.21 -14.36
C LYS A 189 -10.48 -18.46 -15.18
N SER A 190 -11.19 -19.55 -14.89
CA SER A 190 -11.20 -20.72 -15.77
C SER A 190 -12.04 -20.41 -17.01
N PHE A 191 -11.59 -20.83 -18.20
CA PHE A 191 -12.31 -20.54 -19.46
C PHE A 191 -13.72 -21.19 -19.52
N THR A 192 -13.98 -22.19 -18.68
CA THR A 192 -15.30 -22.84 -18.59
C THR A 192 -16.37 -21.94 -17.97
N ASP A 193 -15.99 -20.99 -17.12
CA ASP A 193 -16.93 -20.17 -16.34
C ASP A 193 -17.51 -18.97 -17.11
N ASP A 194 -16.85 -18.52 -18.18
CA ASP A 194 -17.35 -17.41 -19.04
C ASP A 194 -18.66 -17.77 -19.78
N LYS A 195 -18.97 -19.07 -19.96
CA LYS A 195 -20.26 -19.49 -20.53
C LYS A 195 -21.43 -19.32 -19.56
N VAL A 196 -21.17 -19.29 -18.24
CA VAL A 196 -22.21 -19.12 -17.22
C VAL A 196 -22.60 -17.65 -17.10
N GLU A 197 -21.63 -16.72 -17.07
CA GLU A 197 -21.89 -15.27 -17.03
C GLU A 197 -22.58 -14.75 -18.30
N LYS A 198 -22.19 -15.24 -19.50
CA LYS A 198 -22.84 -14.85 -20.77
C LYS A 198 -24.27 -15.38 -20.90
N LYS A 199 -24.58 -16.56 -20.36
CA LYS A 199 -25.97 -17.07 -20.33
C LYS A 199 -26.84 -16.25 -19.38
N GLN A 200 -26.34 -15.89 -18.19
CA GLN A 200 -27.11 -15.06 -17.25
C GLN A 200 -27.39 -13.65 -17.79
N HIS A 201 -26.42 -13.01 -18.46
CA HIS A 201 -26.64 -11.70 -19.10
C HIS A 201 -27.60 -11.76 -20.31
N GLN A 202 -27.58 -12.83 -21.12
CA GLN A 202 -28.56 -13.00 -22.19
C GLN A 202 -29.97 -13.24 -21.66
N VAL A 203 -30.12 -14.06 -20.61
CA VAL A 203 -31.43 -14.32 -19.99
C VAL A 203 -31.99 -13.03 -19.37
N ALA A 204 -31.17 -12.26 -18.65
CA ALA A 204 -31.60 -10.97 -18.06
C ALA A 204 -32.04 -9.94 -19.11
N ILE A 205 -31.31 -9.82 -20.24
CA ILE A 205 -31.68 -8.91 -21.33
C ILE A 205 -32.93 -9.40 -22.09
N SER A 206 -33.12 -10.72 -22.24
CA SER A 206 -34.33 -11.28 -22.87
C SER A 206 -35.58 -11.16 -22.01
N MET A 207 -35.46 -11.20 -20.67
CA MET A 207 -36.60 -11.01 -19.76
C MET A 207 -37.06 -9.54 -19.70
N LEU A 208 -36.14 -8.58 -19.89
CA LEU A 208 -36.47 -7.15 -19.92
C LEU A 208 -37.15 -6.71 -21.23
N ARG A 209 -37.01 -7.45 -22.33
CA ARG A 209 -37.61 -7.10 -23.63
C ARG A 209 -39.03 -7.65 -23.85
N SER A 210 -39.50 -8.55 -23.00
CA SER A 210 -40.83 -9.14 -23.12
C SER A 210 -41.95 -8.36 -22.40
N SER A 211 -41.61 -7.30 -21.65
CA SER A 211 -42.58 -6.53 -20.85
C SER A 211 -42.82 -5.08 -21.31
N GLU A 212 -42.10 -4.57 -22.31
CA GLU A 212 -42.28 -3.19 -22.78
C GLU A 212 -43.16 -3.10 -24.03
N ALA A 213 -44.45 -3.34 -23.83
CA ALA A 213 -45.51 -2.83 -24.69
C ALA A 213 -46.70 -2.35 -23.83
N ARG A 214 -46.54 -1.21 -23.14
CA ARG A 214 -47.67 -0.31 -22.84
C ARG A 214 -47.22 1.09 -22.42
N THR A 215 -47.69 2.06 -23.20
CA THR A 215 -47.63 3.52 -23.09
C THR A 215 -48.17 4.12 -21.77
N LYS A 216 -47.53 5.19 -21.24
CA LYS A 216 -48.10 6.55 -21.04
C LYS A 216 -47.13 7.55 -20.34
N LYS A 217 -47.48 8.83 -20.49
CA LYS A 217 -46.75 10.12 -20.35
C LYS A 217 -46.50 10.64 -18.90
N PRO A 218 -45.79 11.79 -18.70
CA PRO A 218 -45.01 12.10 -17.50
C PRO A 218 -45.73 13.01 -16.48
N GLY A 219 -45.28 12.98 -15.22
CA GLY A 219 -45.68 13.95 -14.20
C GLY A 219 -45.06 13.72 -12.81
N GLN A 220 -44.21 14.69 -12.41
CA GLN A 220 -44.04 15.28 -11.07
C GLN A 220 -43.42 14.52 -9.87
N ASN A 221 -42.46 15.28 -9.27
CA ASN A 221 -42.03 15.42 -7.88
C ASN A 221 -41.00 14.42 -7.29
N LEU A 222 -39.79 14.95 -7.10
CA LEU A 222 -38.72 14.42 -6.25
C LEU A 222 -38.99 14.81 -4.79
N THR A 223 -39.11 13.82 -3.91
CA THR A 223 -39.09 14.02 -2.46
C THR A 223 -37.77 13.49 -1.92
N LEU A 224 -36.93 14.39 -1.40
CA LEU A 224 -35.73 14.07 -0.62
C LEU A 224 -36.16 13.61 0.78
N VAL A 225 -35.80 12.39 1.17
CA VAL A 225 -35.93 11.91 2.55
C VAL A 225 -34.53 11.78 3.15
N GLN A 226 -34.27 12.56 4.19
CA GLN A 226 -33.13 12.41 5.10
C GLN A 226 -33.27 11.14 5.94
N GLY A 227 -32.22 10.33 5.99
CA GLY A 227 -32.09 9.18 6.89
C GLY A 227 -31.13 9.48 8.02
N GLU A 228 -31.65 9.39 9.24
CA GLU A 228 -31.02 9.72 10.52
C GLU A 228 -29.91 8.76 10.98
N LYS A 229 -29.14 9.26 11.94
CA LYS A 229 -28.05 8.63 12.69
C LYS A 229 -28.49 7.36 13.45
N LEU A 230 -27.55 6.42 13.63
CA LEU A 230 -27.55 5.54 14.80
C LEU A 230 -26.15 5.36 15.41
N GLY A 231 -26.02 5.87 16.64
CA GLY A 231 -25.43 5.24 17.83
C GLY A 231 -24.14 4.42 17.78
N SER A 232 -23.17 4.94 18.54
CA SER A 232 -21.98 4.31 19.15
C SER A 232 -22.16 2.88 19.68
N GLN A 233 -21.10 2.07 19.61
CA GLN A 233 -20.51 1.41 20.78
C GLN A 233 -19.02 1.09 20.56
N GLY A 234 -18.26 1.18 21.65
CA GLY A 234 -16.81 1.33 21.65
C GLY A 234 -16.01 0.04 21.50
N GLY A 235 -14.86 0.18 20.85
CA GLY A 235 -13.78 -0.80 20.84
C GLY A 235 -12.46 -0.06 20.76
N ARG A 236 -11.64 -0.16 21.82
CA ARG A 236 -10.25 0.31 21.85
C ARG A 236 -9.46 -0.43 20.75
N ALA A 237 -9.15 0.26 19.67
CA ALA A 237 -8.17 -0.20 18.69
C ALA A 237 -6.82 0.43 19.01
N GLU A 238 -5.94 -0.34 19.66
CA GLU A 238 -4.50 -0.08 19.68
C GLU A 238 -3.95 -0.33 18.28
N ALA A 239 -3.60 0.75 17.57
CA ALA A 239 -2.83 0.68 16.33
C ALA A 239 -1.38 1.04 16.64
N ILE A 240 -0.54 0.02 16.80
CA ILE A 240 0.92 0.16 16.84
C ILE A 240 1.36 0.40 15.39
N LEU A 241 1.63 1.67 15.04
CA LEU A 241 2.25 2.02 13.78
C LEU A 241 3.77 1.82 13.93
N ARG A 242 4.31 0.75 13.32
CA ARG A 242 5.75 0.64 13.07
C ARG A 242 6.06 1.46 11.81
N ILE A 243 6.95 2.43 11.95
CA ILE A 243 7.61 3.14 10.84
C ILE A 243 8.67 2.21 10.25
#